data_AF-A0A7W0Y4G5-F1
#
_entry.id   AF-A0A7W0Y4G5-F1
#
_cell.length_a   1.000
_cell.length_b   1.000
_cell.length_c   1.000
_cell.angle_alpha   90.00
_cell.angle_beta   90.00
_cell.angle_gamma   90.00
#
_symmetry.space_group_name_H-M   'P 1'
#
loop_
_entity.id
_entity.type
_entity.pdbx_description
1 polymer ?
#
loop_
_entity_poly.entity_id
_entity_poly.type
_entity_poly.pdbx_seq_one_letter_code
_entity_poly.pdbx_strand_id
1 'polypeptide(L)'
;MVYVHGYFTDVDRAWKGHRLAEQFAISRMNAMFIVCGAPRSPRENVDWDSLDALLASVGRELDASLPEGSVIAIGHSGAHRTLSTWLETERLATVVLIDALYGEQPEFKRWIEADPARRLIDVGDLTRPWTDDLHAALPETLVFDAFPPRAVGRLSGARTARIVYVRSTIGHMALVTDGIALPMLLGALRLPLVPATPSIEPLE
;
A
#
# COMPACT_ATOMS: atom_id res chain seq x y z
N MET A 1 -3.69 8.25 4.31
CA MET A 1 -3.00 7.12 3.65
C MET A 1 -1.54 7.24 4.01
N VAL A 2 -0.92 6.16 4.48
CA VAL A 2 0.49 6.13 4.87
C VAL A 2 1.24 5.22 3.92
N TYR A 3 2.29 5.73 3.28
CA TYR A 3 3.21 4.95 2.44
C TYR A 3 4.52 4.70 3.20
N VAL A 4 5.00 3.46 3.11
CA VAL A 4 6.25 2.99 3.72
C VAL A 4 7.14 2.43 2.61
N HIS A 5 8.38 2.92 2.55
CA HIS A 5 9.34 2.50 1.53
C HIS A 5 10.06 1.18 1.92
N GLY A 6 10.67 0.52 0.93
CA GLY A 6 11.49 -0.66 1.12
C GLY A 6 12.95 -0.37 1.48
N TYR A 7 13.79 -1.39 1.42
CA TYR A 7 15.23 -1.25 1.66
C TYR A 7 15.96 -0.50 0.54
N PHE A 8 17.22 -0.16 0.81
CA PHE A 8 18.18 0.49 -0.10
C PHE A 8 17.76 1.90 -0.57
N THR A 9 16.80 2.50 0.11
CA THR A 9 16.33 3.87 -0.11
C THR A 9 16.01 4.52 1.24
N ASP A 10 15.74 5.81 1.24
CA ASP A 10 15.18 6.57 2.36
C ASP A 10 13.91 7.29 1.90
N VAL A 11 13.19 7.95 2.81
CA VAL A 11 11.92 8.61 2.49
C VAL A 11 12.04 9.64 1.37
N ASP A 12 13.11 10.44 1.34
CA ASP A 12 13.31 11.48 0.33
C ASP A 12 13.63 10.89 -1.05
N ARG A 13 14.45 9.85 -1.09
CA ARG A 13 14.78 9.13 -2.32
C ARG A 13 13.59 8.33 -2.82
N ALA A 14 12.81 7.69 -1.94
CA ALA A 14 11.59 6.99 -2.31
C ALA A 14 10.55 7.96 -2.87
N TRP A 15 10.35 9.13 -2.22
CA TRP A 15 9.44 10.16 -2.69
C TRP A 15 9.69 10.55 -4.15
N LYS A 16 10.96 10.78 -4.50
CA LYS A 16 11.38 11.16 -5.87
C LYS A 16 11.44 9.96 -6.81
N GLY A 17 12.14 8.90 -6.42
CA GLY A 17 12.43 7.74 -7.28
C GLY A 17 11.21 6.89 -7.57
N HIS A 18 10.27 6.81 -6.63
CA HIS A 18 8.98 6.17 -6.84
C HIS A 18 7.94 7.16 -7.37
N ARG A 19 8.29 8.42 -7.68
CA ARG A 19 7.36 9.42 -8.25
C ARG A 19 6.04 9.51 -7.45
N LEU A 20 6.14 9.52 -6.12
CA LEU A 20 4.97 9.33 -5.25
C LEU A 20 3.98 10.49 -5.40
N ALA A 21 4.48 11.72 -5.54
CA ALA A 21 3.64 12.90 -5.74
C ALA A 21 2.79 12.75 -7.02
N GLU A 22 3.40 12.36 -8.12
CA GLU A 22 2.76 12.19 -9.42
C GLU A 22 1.73 11.05 -9.37
N GLN A 23 2.10 9.90 -8.81
CA GLN A 23 1.21 8.75 -8.74
C GLN A 23 0.01 9.01 -7.81
N PHE A 24 0.21 9.71 -6.69
CA PHE A 24 -0.88 10.14 -5.82
C PHE A 24 -1.79 11.16 -6.51
N ALA A 25 -1.23 12.15 -7.21
CA ALA A 25 -2.00 13.14 -7.95
C ALA A 25 -2.88 12.50 -9.03
N ILE A 26 -2.33 11.57 -9.81
CA ILE A 26 -3.05 10.84 -10.86
C ILE A 26 -4.18 9.99 -10.30
N SER A 27 -4.03 9.42 -9.10
CA SER A 27 -5.09 8.62 -8.47
C SER A 27 -6.33 9.43 -8.11
N ARG A 28 -6.18 10.76 -7.95
CA ARG A 28 -7.25 11.69 -7.55
C ARG A 28 -7.96 11.26 -6.27
N MET A 29 -7.31 10.51 -5.38
CA MET A 29 -7.93 10.06 -4.15
C MET A 29 -8.08 11.25 -3.20
N ASN A 30 -9.28 11.41 -2.63
CA ASN A 30 -9.52 12.39 -1.59
C ASN A 30 -8.97 11.86 -0.26
N ALA A 31 -7.67 12.01 -0.06
CA ALA A 31 -6.98 11.59 1.15
C ALA A 31 -5.81 12.52 1.45
N MET A 32 -5.46 12.61 2.74
CA MET A 32 -4.14 13.06 3.13
C MET A 32 -3.13 11.93 2.90
N PHE A 33 -2.04 12.24 2.21
CA PHE A 33 -0.94 11.31 1.94
C PHE A 33 0.23 11.62 2.88
N ILE A 34 0.66 10.60 3.62
CA ILE A 34 1.80 10.63 4.52
C ILE A 34 2.81 9.62 3.98
N VAL A 35 4.06 10.02 3.88
CA VAL A 35 5.17 9.13 3.53
C VAL A 35 6.15 9.21 4.68
N CYS A 36 6.48 8.07 5.27
CA CYS A 36 7.30 8.02 6.47
C CYS A 36 8.62 7.28 6.21
N GLY A 37 9.63 7.60 7.04
CA GLY A 37 10.88 6.86 7.08
C GLY A 37 10.66 5.42 7.50
N ALA A 38 11.49 4.52 6.98
CA ALA A 38 11.48 3.10 7.28
C ALA A 38 12.92 2.57 7.26
N PRO A 39 13.19 1.38 7.82
CA PRO A 39 14.52 0.79 7.76
C PRO A 39 15.01 0.71 6.32
N ARG A 40 16.25 1.12 6.10
CA ARG A 40 16.89 1.11 4.77
C ARG A 40 17.63 -0.20 4.51
N SER A 41 17.76 -1.04 5.54
CA SER A 41 18.33 -2.38 5.42
C SER A 41 17.75 -3.31 6.49
N PRO A 42 17.92 -4.64 6.36
CA PRO A 42 17.50 -5.60 7.39
C PRO A 42 18.14 -5.39 8.77
N ARG A 43 19.25 -4.64 8.86
CA ARG A 43 19.98 -4.41 10.11
C ARG A 43 19.53 -3.16 10.87
N GLU A 44 18.78 -2.27 10.23
CA GLU A 44 18.27 -1.06 10.88
C GLU A 44 17.01 -1.37 11.68
N ASN A 45 16.77 -0.59 12.73
CA ASN A 45 15.54 -0.69 13.51
C ASN A 45 14.36 -0.06 12.75
N VAL A 46 13.14 -0.45 13.12
CA VAL A 46 11.91 0.20 12.63
C VAL A 46 11.80 1.57 13.29
N ASP A 47 11.71 2.63 12.48
CA ASP A 47 11.61 4.01 12.98
C ASP A 47 10.22 4.33 13.57
N TRP A 48 9.18 3.74 12.99
CA TRP A 48 7.77 3.94 13.38
C TRP A 48 7.12 2.60 13.70
N ASP A 49 7.41 2.03 14.87
CA ASP A 49 6.79 0.78 15.34
C ASP A 49 5.33 0.96 15.83
N SER A 50 4.86 2.20 15.92
CA SER A 50 3.50 2.57 16.27
C SER A 50 2.91 3.52 15.23
N LEU A 51 1.83 3.09 14.57
CA LEU A 51 1.08 3.93 13.64
C LEU A 51 0.48 5.14 14.35
N ASP A 52 -0.03 4.98 15.57
CA ASP A 52 -0.58 6.08 16.34
C ASP A 52 0.50 7.12 16.72
N ALA A 53 1.71 6.68 17.04
CA ALA A 53 2.82 7.60 17.30
C ALA A 53 3.23 8.39 16.05
N LEU A 54 3.26 7.74 14.87
CA LEU A 54 3.48 8.41 13.59
C LEU A 54 2.40 9.47 13.33
N LEU A 55 1.13 9.09 13.45
CA LEU A 55 0.01 10.01 13.21
C LEU A 55 0.02 11.16 14.21
N ALA A 56 0.26 10.90 15.50
CA ALA A 56 0.39 11.95 16.50
C ALA A 56 1.55 12.90 16.18
N SER A 57 2.68 12.38 15.65
CA SER A 57 3.79 13.22 15.22
C SER A 57 3.43 14.11 14.05
N VAL A 58 2.79 13.57 13.01
CA VAL A 58 2.32 14.36 11.87
C VAL A 58 1.31 15.42 12.33
N GLY A 59 0.35 15.05 13.18
CA GLY A 59 -0.68 15.97 13.68
C GLY A 59 -0.14 17.14 14.50
N ARG A 60 1.03 17.01 15.16
CA ARG A 60 1.66 18.12 15.88
C ARG A 60 2.28 19.18 14.95
N GLU A 61 2.70 18.78 13.76
CA GLU A 61 3.41 19.64 12.80
C GLU A 61 2.48 20.24 11.74
N LEU A 62 1.21 19.84 11.72
CA LEU A 62 0.22 20.35 10.78
C LEU A 62 -0.51 21.57 11.34
N ASP A 63 -0.65 22.61 10.51
CA ASP A 63 -1.57 23.74 10.75
C ASP A 63 -3.06 23.36 10.55
N ALA A 64 -3.35 22.06 10.37
CA ALA A 64 -4.67 21.51 10.13
C ALA A 64 -4.85 20.18 10.85
N SER A 65 -6.10 19.82 11.17
CA SER A 65 -6.41 18.52 11.78
C SER A 65 -6.15 17.38 10.81
N LEU A 66 -5.61 16.27 11.33
CA LEU A 66 -5.60 15.01 10.60
C LEU A 66 -7.04 14.58 10.28
N PRO A 67 -7.29 13.99 9.09
CA PRO A 67 -8.58 13.38 8.80
C PRO A 67 -8.97 12.36 9.88
N GLU A 68 -10.20 12.49 10.37
CA GLU A 68 -10.79 11.50 11.25
C GLU A 68 -11.10 10.21 10.46
N GLY A 69 -11.06 9.07 11.16
CA GLY A 69 -11.41 7.77 10.59
C GLY A 69 -10.22 6.88 10.24
N SER A 70 -10.51 5.91 9.38
CA SER A 70 -9.65 4.77 9.10
C SER A 70 -8.41 5.11 8.28
N VAL A 71 -7.33 4.38 8.55
CA VAL A 71 -6.04 4.48 7.90
C VAL A 71 -5.88 3.38 6.87
N ILE A 72 -5.32 3.77 5.73
CA ILE A 72 -4.82 2.86 4.70
C ILE A 72 -3.30 2.92 4.76
N ALA A 73 -2.65 1.78 4.99
CA ALA A 73 -1.20 1.64 4.92
C ALA A 73 -0.81 0.94 3.61
N ILE A 74 0.20 1.46 2.93
CA ILE A 74 0.76 0.92 1.70
C ILE A 74 2.26 0.72 1.94
N GLY A 75 2.77 -0.47 1.68
CA GLY A 75 4.20 -0.76 1.87
C GLY A 75 4.77 -1.58 0.73
N HIS A 76 5.99 -1.26 0.35
CA HIS A 76 6.75 -2.00 -0.66
C HIS A 76 7.96 -2.69 -0.05
N SER A 77 8.22 -3.94 -0.45
CA SER A 77 9.46 -4.66 -0.11
C SER A 77 9.72 -4.69 1.41
N GLY A 78 10.88 -4.18 1.85
CA GLY A 78 11.31 -4.03 3.24
C GLY A 78 10.31 -3.34 4.19
N ALA A 79 9.30 -2.63 3.66
CA ALA A 79 8.23 -2.02 4.44
C ALA A 79 7.45 -3.00 5.32
N HIS A 80 7.47 -4.30 5.00
CA HIS A 80 6.81 -5.35 5.76
C HIS A 80 7.13 -5.27 7.26
N ARG A 81 8.39 -4.98 7.63
CA ARG A 81 8.81 -4.87 9.02
C ARG A 81 8.07 -3.79 9.79
N THR A 82 7.82 -2.66 9.15
CA THR A 82 7.06 -1.57 9.75
C THR A 82 5.57 -1.93 9.76
N LEU A 83 5.02 -2.40 8.64
CA LEU A 83 3.59 -2.70 8.54
C LEU A 83 3.13 -3.77 9.52
N SER A 84 3.92 -4.81 9.76
CA SER A 84 3.60 -5.87 10.71
C SER A 84 3.44 -5.35 12.15
N THR A 85 4.17 -4.28 12.52
CA THR A 85 4.01 -3.64 13.84
C THR A 85 2.69 -2.87 13.98
N TRP A 86 2.05 -2.51 12.86
CA TRP A 86 0.83 -1.70 12.86
C TRP A 86 -0.46 -2.52 12.87
N LEU A 87 -0.39 -3.85 12.73
CA LEU A 87 -1.58 -4.70 12.56
C LEU A 87 -2.55 -4.63 13.75
N GLU A 88 -2.05 -4.41 14.96
CA GLU A 88 -2.90 -4.28 16.15
C GLU A 88 -3.50 -2.87 16.34
N THR A 89 -3.18 -1.91 15.45
CA THR A 89 -3.73 -0.55 15.53
C THR A 89 -5.19 -0.56 15.05
N GLU A 90 -6.12 -0.17 15.91
CA GLU A 90 -7.57 -0.15 15.60
C GLU A 90 -7.90 0.68 14.36
N ARG A 91 -7.21 1.81 14.17
CA ARG A 91 -7.43 2.70 13.02
C ARG A 91 -7.01 2.08 11.69
N LEU A 92 -6.19 1.03 11.66
CA LEU A 92 -5.71 0.41 10.42
C LEU A 92 -6.82 -0.46 9.79
N ALA A 93 -7.45 0.04 8.73
CA ALA A 93 -8.56 -0.65 8.06
C ALA A 93 -8.17 -1.27 6.71
N THR A 94 -7.12 -0.79 6.06
CA THR A 94 -6.65 -1.38 4.81
C THR A 94 -5.13 -1.47 4.80
N VAL A 95 -4.62 -2.64 4.43
CA VAL A 95 -3.21 -2.83 4.10
C VAL A 95 -3.08 -3.14 2.61
N VAL A 96 -2.14 -2.47 1.96
CA VAL A 96 -1.69 -2.75 0.60
C VAL A 96 -0.23 -3.20 0.67
N LEU A 97 0.00 -4.49 0.45
CA LEU A 97 1.35 -5.07 0.35
C LEU A 97 1.76 -5.07 -1.12
N ILE A 98 2.86 -4.39 -1.42
CA ILE A 98 3.47 -4.34 -2.76
C ILE A 98 4.76 -5.15 -2.70
N ASP A 99 4.66 -6.43 -3.00
CA ASP A 99 5.76 -7.40 -2.93
C ASP A 99 6.46 -7.37 -1.55
N ALA A 100 5.62 -7.44 -0.51
CA ALA A 100 5.96 -7.08 0.86
C ALA A 100 5.47 -8.11 1.91
N LEU A 101 5.26 -9.37 1.52
CA LEU A 101 4.92 -10.45 2.47
C LEU A 101 6.09 -11.43 2.59
N TYR A 102 6.83 -11.38 3.70
CA TYR A 102 8.09 -12.13 3.88
C TYR A 102 8.01 -13.12 5.07
N GLY A 103 6.95 -13.90 5.14
CA GLY A 103 6.77 -14.91 6.20
C GLY A 103 5.70 -14.56 7.24
N GLU A 104 5.08 -13.39 7.14
CA GLU A 104 4.05 -12.92 8.09
C GLU A 104 2.63 -13.37 7.72
N GLN A 105 2.46 -14.45 6.96
CA GLN A 105 1.12 -14.95 6.59
C GLN A 105 0.22 -15.15 7.82
N PRO A 106 0.68 -15.74 8.94
CA PRO A 106 -0.17 -15.92 10.12
C PRO A 106 -0.68 -14.61 10.71
N GLU A 107 0.15 -13.56 10.72
CA GLU A 107 -0.18 -12.23 11.25
C GLU A 107 -1.20 -11.53 10.37
N PHE A 108 -0.96 -11.47 9.05
CA PHE A 108 -1.90 -10.85 8.12
C PHE A 108 -3.22 -11.61 8.02
N LYS A 109 -3.19 -12.95 8.09
CA LYS A 109 -4.39 -13.78 8.15
C LYS A 109 -5.20 -13.49 9.41
N ARG A 110 -4.57 -13.47 10.58
CA ARG A 110 -5.24 -13.12 11.85
C ARG A 110 -5.81 -11.72 11.79
N TRP A 111 -5.06 -10.77 11.25
CA TRP A 111 -5.49 -9.38 11.10
C TRP A 111 -6.75 -9.28 10.24
N ILE A 112 -6.77 -9.90 9.05
CA ILE A 112 -7.94 -9.85 8.17
C ILE A 112 -9.12 -10.60 8.80
N GLU A 113 -8.93 -11.75 9.45
CA GLU A 113 -10.03 -12.52 10.06
C GLU A 113 -10.67 -11.86 11.29
N ALA A 114 -9.91 -11.05 12.03
CA ALA A 114 -10.39 -10.41 13.25
C ALA A 114 -11.49 -9.35 13.02
N ASP A 115 -11.60 -8.78 11.82
CA ASP A 115 -12.65 -7.79 11.52
C ASP A 115 -13.11 -7.87 10.04
N PRO A 116 -14.41 -8.10 9.76
CA PRO A 116 -14.94 -8.11 8.39
C PRO A 116 -14.80 -6.77 7.65
N ALA A 117 -14.61 -5.65 8.36
CA ALA A 117 -14.38 -4.33 7.78
C ALA A 117 -12.93 -4.14 7.28
N ARG A 118 -11.98 -4.93 7.78
CA ARG A 118 -10.58 -4.90 7.33
C ARG A 118 -10.47 -5.40 5.89
N ARG A 119 -9.51 -4.83 5.17
CA ARG A 119 -9.28 -5.08 3.74
C ARG A 119 -7.81 -5.27 3.43
N LEU A 120 -7.51 -6.27 2.62
CA LEU A 120 -6.16 -6.58 2.16
C LEU A 120 -6.10 -6.46 0.63
N ILE A 121 -5.11 -5.73 0.13
CA ILE A 121 -4.63 -5.87 -1.24
C ILE A 121 -3.19 -6.36 -1.16
N ASP A 122 -2.91 -7.50 -1.77
CA ASP A 122 -1.58 -8.08 -1.80
C ASP A 122 -1.12 -8.24 -3.25
N VAL A 123 0.17 -8.00 -3.48
CA VAL A 123 0.82 -8.11 -4.78
C VAL A 123 2.09 -8.91 -4.57
N GLY A 124 2.20 -10.06 -5.24
CA GLY A 124 3.39 -10.90 -5.15
C GLY A 124 4.16 -10.92 -6.46
N ASP A 125 5.43 -10.54 -6.43
CA ASP A 125 6.45 -10.85 -7.46
C ASP A 125 7.52 -11.77 -6.88
N LEU A 126 8.45 -11.23 -6.09
CA LEU A 126 9.45 -12.01 -5.35
C LEU A 126 8.84 -12.73 -4.15
N THR A 127 7.79 -12.16 -3.56
CA THR A 127 7.11 -12.71 -2.39
C THR A 127 6.05 -13.76 -2.74
N ARG A 128 5.96 -14.18 -4.00
CA ARG A 128 4.97 -15.16 -4.49
C ARG A 128 4.83 -16.41 -3.63
N PRO A 129 5.90 -17.07 -3.16
CA PRO A 129 5.77 -18.26 -2.31
C PRO A 129 4.93 -18.00 -1.04
N TRP A 130 5.03 -16.82 -0.45
CA TRP A 130 4.27 -16.45 0.74
C TRP A 130 2.87 -15.93 0.41
N THR A 131 2.72 -15.15 -0.66
CA THR A 131 1.42 -14.60 -1.05
C THR A 131 0.49 -15.70 -1.58
N ASP A 132 1.00 -16.64 -2.39
CA ASP A 132 0.21 -17.79 -2.85
C ASP A 132 -0.28 -18.66 -1.67
N ASP A 133 0.57 -18.87 -0.66
CA ASP A 133 0.24 -19.62 0.55
C ASP A 133 -0.83 -18.90 1.41
N LEU A 134 -0.68 -17.60 1.66
CA LEU A 134 -1.69 -16.80 2.37
C LEU A 134 -3.04 -16.85 1.67
N HIS A 135 -3.06 -16.65 0.35
CA HIS A 135 -4.31 -16.59 -0.42
C HIS A 135 -4.94 -17.95 -0.67
N ALA A 136 -4.18 -19.06 -0.62
CA ALA A 136 -4.76 -20.39 -0.55
C ALA A 136 -5.58 -20.61 0.74
N ALA A 137 -5.22 -19.93 1.84
CA ALA A 137 -5.94 -19.96 3.11
C ALA A 137 -7.07 -18.93 3.24
N LEU A 138 -7.27 -18.06 2.22
CA LEU A 138 -8.28 -17.01 2.18
C LEU A 138 -9.15 -17.15 0.91
N PRO A 139 -10.09 -18.11 0.87
CA PRO A 139 -10.80 -18.50 -0.35
C PRO A 139 -11.71 -17.42 -0.94
N GLU A 140 -12.03 -16.35 -0.19
CA GLU A 140 -12.77 -15.20 -0.70
C GLU A 140 -11.91 -14.21 -1.51
N THR A 141 -10.62 -14.49 -1.67
CA THR A 141 -9.67 -13.63 -2.41
C THR A 141 -10.07 -13.49 -3.88
N LEU A 142 -10.20 -12.25 -4.35
CA LEU A 142 -10.24 -11.96 -5.78
C LEU A 142 -8.81 -11.97 -6.33
N VAL A 143 -8.48 -13.01 -7.08
CA VAL A 143 -7.12 -13.23 -7.63
C VAL A 143 -7.02 -12.72 -9.07
N PHE A 144 -5.93 -12.03 -9.37
CA PHE A 144 -5.50 -11.65 -10.71
C PHE A 144 -4.16 -12.34 -11.02
N ASP A 145 -4.07 -13.05 -12.15
CA ASP A 145 -2.83 -13.73 -12.57
C ASP A 145 -1.77 -12.77 -13.14
N ALA A 146 -2.13 -11.51 -13.37
CA ALA A 146 -1.25 -10.42 -13.75
C ALA A 146 -1.96 -9.07 -13.53
N PHE A 147 -1.19 -7.98 -13.48
CA PHE A 147 -1.79 -6.66 -13.74
C PHE A 147 -2.34 -6.63 -15.17
N PRO A 148 -3.54 -6.05 -15.39
CA PRO A 148 -4.08 -5.90 -16.72
C PRO A 148 -3.21 -4.94 -17.54
N PRO A 149 -3.28 -4.99 -18.89
CA PRO A 149 -2.56 -4.06 -19.74
C PRO A 149 -2.82 -2.60 -19.36
N ARG A 150 -1.82 -1.72 -19.51
CA ARG A 150 -1.92 -0.27 -19.18
C ARG A 150 -3.16 0.39 -19.79
N ALA A 151 -3.55 -0.01 -21.00
CA ALA A 151 -4.75 0.51 -21.68
C ALA A 151 -6.07 0.21 -20.95
N VAL A 152 -6.14 -0.87 -20.17
CA VAL A 152 -7.31 -1.20 -19.34
C VAL A 152 -7.32 -0.33 -18.08
N GLY A 153 -6.14 -0.06 -17.50
CA GLY A 153 -5.95 0.93 -16.44
C GLY A 153 -6.60 0.61 -15.08
N ARG A 154 -7.22 -0.56 -14.91
CA ARG A 154 -7.96 -0.90 -13.68
C ARG A 154 -8.05 -2.40 -13.40
N LEU A 155 -8.00 -2.76 -12.12
CA LEU A 155 -8.31 -4.10 -11.63
C LEU A 155 -9.83 -4.27 -11.47
N SER A 156 -10.50 -4.90 -12.43
CA SER A 156 -11.97 -5.04 -12.44
C SER A 156 -12.48 -5.79 -11.20
N GLY A 157 -13.44 -5.21 -10.47
CA GLY A 157 -14.00 -5.80 -9.24
C GLY A 157 -13.14 -5.59 -7.99
N ALA A 158 -11.88 -5.17 -8.10
CA ALA A 158 -10.98 -5.01 -6.96
C ALA A 158 -11.48 -3.96 -5.95
N ARG A 159 -12.15 -2.89 -6.41
CA ARG A 159 -12.71 -1.85 -5.55
C ARG A 159 -13.76 -2.39 -4.58
N THR A 160 -14.57 -3.36 -5.00
CA THR A 160 -15.62 -3.97 -4.20
C THR A 160 -15.16 -5.23 -3.45
N ALA A 161 -14.08 -5.87 -3.89
CA ALA A 161 -13.49 -7.00 -3.18
C ALA A 161 -12.88 -6.59 -1.83
N ARG A 162 -13.01 -7.45 -0.84
CA ARG A 162 -12.42 -7.29 0.51
C ARG A 162 -10.95 -7.74 0.54
N ILE A 163 -10.64 -8.81 -0.18
CA ILE A 163 -9.29 -9.36 -0.30
C ILE A 163 -8.98 -9.43 -1.80
N VAL A 164 -7.89 -8.79 -2.20
CA VAL A 164 -7.42 -8.76 -3.59
C VAL A 164 -5.99 -9.29 -3.59
N TYR A 165 -5.70 -10.17 -4.53
CA TYR A 165 -4.35 -10.67 -4.76
C TYR A 165 -3.97 -10.51 -6.22
N VAL A 166 -2.81 -9.93 -6.50
CA VAL A 166 -2.24 -9.84 -7.85
C VAL A 166 -0.94 -10.62 -7.90
N ARG A 167 -0.91 -11.68 -8.70
CA ARG A 167 0.32 -12.37 -9.10
C ARG A 167 1.03 -11.49 -10.13
N SER A 168 1.99 -10.71 -9.70
CA SER A 168 2.62 -9.73 -10.57
C SER A 168 3.51 -10.40 -11.63
N THR A 169 3.44 -9.87 -12.85
CA THR A 169 4.46 -10.08 -13.89
C THR A 169 5.34 -8.84 -14.07
N ILE A 170 5.05 -7.76 -13.33
CA ILE A 170 5.86 -6.56 -13.21
C ILE A 170 6.91 -6.82 -12.12
N GLY A 171 8.18 -6.53 -12.44
CA GLY A 171 9.28 -6.79 -11.52
C GLY A 171 9.22 -5.95 -10.24
N HIS A 172 9.82 -6.48 -9.18
CA HIS A 172 9.87 -5.92 -7.82
C HIS A 172 9.90 -4.39 -7.72
N MET A 173 10.87 -3.73 -8.37
CA MET A 173 11.00 -2.27 -8.31
C MET A 173 10.01 -1.54 -9.22
N ALA A 174 9.73 -2.11 -10.41
CA ALA A 174 8.81 -1.54 -11.39
C ALA A 174 7.38 -1.39 -10.84
N LEU A 175 7.02 -2.17 -9.82
CA LEU A 175 5.75 -2.02 -9.10
C LEU A 175 5.54 -0.63 -8.50
N VAL A 176 6.62 0.06 -8.11
CA VAL A 176 6.56 1.39 -7.48
C VAL A 176 7.17 2.50 -8.32
N THR A 177 8.02 2.20 -9.31
CA THR A 177 8.71 3.22 -10.11
C THR A 177 8.02 3.58 -11.44
N ASP A 178 7.30 2.64 -12.05
CA ASP A 178 6.95 2.77 -13.48
C ASP A 178 5.59 3.45 -13.73
N GLY A 179 4.86 3.84 -12.69
CA GLY A 179 3.57 4.51 -12.86
C GLY A 179 2.43 3.60 -13.34
N ILE A 180 2.56 2.28 -13.18
CA ILE A 180 1.56 1.29 -13.65
C ILE A 180 0.86 0.60 -12.48
N ALA A 181 1.59 -0.11 -11.63
CA ALA A 181 0.97 -0.92 -10.58
C ALA A 181 0.40 -0.05 -9.45
N LEU A 182 1.21 0.82 -8.84
CA LEU A 182 0.74 1.69 -7.75
C LEU A 182 -0.51 2.52 -8.13
N PRO A 183 -0.66 3.13 -9.32
CA PRO A 183 -1.87 3.85 -9.68
C PRO A 183 -3.09 2.94 -9.83
N MET A 184 -2.92 1.71 -10.36
CA MET A 184 -4.00 0.72 -10.39
C MET A 184 -4.42 0.27 -8.98
N LEU A 185 -3.45 0.09 -8.07
CA LEU A 185 -3.72 -0.27 -6.67
C LEU A 185 -4.44 0.86 -5.94
N LEU A 186 -4.02 2.12 -6.14
CA LEU A 186 -4.72 3.29 -5.64
C LEU A 186 -6.15 3.33 -6.18
N GLY A 187 -6.34 3.10 -7.48
CA GLY A 187 -7.66 3.01 -8.12
C GLY A 187 -8.56 1.89 -7.58
N ALA A 188 -7.98 0.86 -6.96
CA ALA A 188 -8.70 -0.20 -6.28
C ALA A 188 -9.12 0.16 -4.84
N LEU A 189 -8.72 1.31 -4.30
CA LEU A 189 -9.11 1.74 -2.96
C LEU A 189 -10.57 2.23 -2.90
N ARG A 190 -11.19 2.08 -1.73
CA ARG A 190 -12.57 2.52 -1.44
C ARG A 190 -12.61 3.96 -0.94
N LEU A 191 -11.89 4.85 -1.61
CA LEU A 191 -11.89 6.27 -1.28
C LEU A 191 -12.73 7.08 -2.29
N PRO A 192 -13.31 8.21 -1.85
CA PRO A 192 -13.86 9.21 -2.76
C PRO A 192 -12.76 9.79 -3.65
N LEU A 193 -13.15 10.28 -4.83
CA LEU A 193 -12.24 10.99 -5.74
C LEU A 193 -12.42 12.49 -5.59
N VAL A 194 -11.35 13.27 -5.64
CA VAL A 194 -11.43 14.71 -5.83
C VAL A 194 -11.85 15.02 -7.28
N PRO A 195 -12.67 16.05 -7.54
CA PRO A 195 -12.99 16.50 -8.90
C PRO A 195 -11.72 16.77 -9.72
N ALA A 196 -11.80 16.61 -11.04
CA ALA A 196 -10.65 16.81 -11.89
C ALA A 196 -10.42 18.32 -11.99
N THR A 197 -9.30 18.82 -11.50
CA THR A 197 -8.79 20.09 -12.01
C THR A 197 -8.27 19.82 -13.42
N PRO A 198 -8.63 20.60 -14.46
CA PRO A 198 -8.09 20.38 -15.78
C PRO A 198 -6.55 20.53 -15.76
N SER A 199 -5.87 19.57 -16.40
CA SER A 199 -4.41 19.44 -16.61
C SER A 199 -3.56 18.94 -15.44
N ILE A 200 -3.27 17.63 -15.47
CA ILE A 200 -1.90 17.12 -15.33
C ILE A 200 -1.75 16.15 -16.50
N GLU A 201 -0.81 16.42 -17.40
CA GLU A 201 -0.53 15.54 -18.54
C GLU A 201 -0.14 14.13 -18.07
N PRO A 202 -0.38 13.07 -18.88
CA PRO A 202 0.06 11.73 -18.55
C PRO A 202 1.58 11.69 -18.32
N LEU A 203 2.02 10.81 -17.42
CA LEU A 203 3.44 10.52 -17.26
C LEU A 203 3.97 9.90 -18.56
N GLU A 204 4.80 10.67 -19.29
CA GLU A 204 5.73 10.17 -20.31
C GLU A 204 6.79 9.27 -19.68
#